data_AF-A0A4P5SYS9-F1
#
_entry.id   AF-A0A4P5SYS9-F1
#
_cell.length_a   1.000
_cell.length_b   1.000
_cell.length_c   1.000
_cell.angle_alpha   90.00
_cell.angle_beta   90.00
_cell.angle_gamma   90.00
#
_symmetry.space_group_name_H-M   'P 1'
#
loop_
_entity.id
_entity.type
_entity.pdbx_description
1 polymer ?
#
loop_
_entity_poly.entity_id
_entity_poly.type
_entity_poly.pdbx_seq_one_letter_code
_entity_poly.pdbx_strand_id
1 'polypeptide(L)'
;MSLSRKWLMLLALAGIPLLFTGLWQGFAELSVACYGVLIALAWFDWLRVAPRQSLSIEREAEERYLLQSESEILLRVENKGSVPITLEIKDTPPAHWKTDHLEEGYRFTIAPHTRRTLSYRVTPNERGDTAFGAIYVRQQGVLGLVTRQWSLPAPVEVRVYPNLFKDATLELTAHRGRLQMAGVRAMRIQGVGREFESLRDYQQDDELRRIDWKATARRGKRISRQYETERSQNLFLLFDVGRTIVADIDGVPKLDYALNAGLLLAYVALQSEDRVGAVVFSDKVHSFLPPRRGNTQLELLHKSLYNIRATFQETDYRTARTELQARWRKRSLVICFTDLWDSESSRYTIEEISALRAQHFVIAVSLLDTNLLRASAQIVTTPEEAYQKAAAVQVLEERAQALELLKLRGVFVIDTPAEKLSAALIQRYLEIKERILL
;
A
#
# COMPACT_ATOMS: atom_id res chain seq x y z
N MET A 1 11.67 -36.79 8.72
CA MET A 1 12.84 -36.86 9.61
C MET A 1 14.06 -36.67 8.75
N SER A 2 15.04 -35.92 9.21
CA SER A 2 16.31 -35.75 8.52
C SER A 2 17.46 -36.17 9.42
N LEU A 3 18.49 -36.76 8.81
CA LEU A 3 19.73 -37.09 9.49
C LEU A 3 20.53 -35.79 9.68
N SER A 4 21.11 -35.59 10.87
CA SER A 4 21.87 -34.37 11.15
C SER A 4 23.20 -34.38 10.40
N ARG A 5 23.82 -33.20 10.20
CA ARG A 5 25.19 -33.12 9.65
C ARG A 5 26.20 -33.90 10.50
N LYS A 6 26.00 -33.93 11.83
CA LYS A 6 26.84 -34.70 12.76
C LYS A 6 26.74 -36.20 12.49
N TRP A 7 25.54 -36.71 12.21
CA TRP A 7 25.34 -38.11 11.84
C TRP A 7 26.10 -38.49 10.58
N LEU A 8 26.05 -37.66 9.54
CA LEU A 8 26.79 -37.91 8.29
C LEU A 8 28.32 -37.92 8.51
N MET A 9 28.83 -37.01 9.34
CA MET A 9 30.25 -37.00 9.70
C MET A 9 30.65 -38.26 10.49
N LEU A 10 29.81 -38.71 11.42
CA LEU A 10 30.05 -39.92 12.20
C LEU A 10 29.98 -41.19 11.33
N LEU A 11 29.07 -41.24 10.35
CA LEU A 11 29.03 -42.33 9.37
C LEU A 11 30.28 -42.38 8.49
N ALA A 12 30.79 -41.22 8.07
CA ALA A 12 32.03 -41.13 7.29
C ALA A 12 33.24 -41.57 8.14
N LEU A 13 33.31 -41.14 9.40
CA LEU A 13 34.36 -41.54 10.33
C LEU A 13 34.34 -43.05 10.62
N ALA A 14 33.14 -43.61 10.80
CA ALA A 14 32.94 -45.06 10.99
C ALA A 14 33.32 -45.90 9.75
N GLY A 15 33.41 -45.27 8.57
CA GLY A 15 33.86 -45.89 7.33
C GLY A 15 35.38 -45.83 7.09
N ILE A 16 36.15 -45.09 7.89
CA ILE A 16 37.61 -45.00 7.74
C ILE A 16 38.30 -46.36 7.90
N PRO A 17 37.96 -47.23 8.87
CA PRO A 17 38.64 -48.51 9.02
C PRO A 17 38.41 -49.46 7.83
N LEU A 18 37.30 -49.34 7.10
CA LEU A 18 37.03 -50.09 5.86
C LEU A 18 38.11 -49.87 4.78
N LEU A 19 38.74 -48.68 4.74
CA LEU A 19 39.83 -48.36 3.80
C LEU A 19 41.12 -49.14 4.10
N PHE A 20 41.28 -49.67 5.31
CA PHE A 20 42.47 -50.40 5.76
C PHE A 20 42.26 -51.91 5.85
N THR A 21 41.16 -52.42 5.31
CA THR A 21 40.81 -53.85 5.32
C THR A 21 41.84 -54.75 4.61
N GLY A 22 42.65 -54.19 3.70
CA GLY A 22 43.78 -54.88 3.09
C GLY A 22 44.95 -55.16 4.06
N LEU A 23 45.04 -54.46 5.20
CA LEU A 23 46.10 -54.66 6.20
C LEU A 23 45.72 -55.69 7.26
N TRP A 24 44.44 -55.72 7.67
CA TRP A 24 43.92 -56.65 8.65
C TRP A 24 42.41 -56.81 8.51
N GLN A 25 41.93 -58.04 8.42
CA GLN A 25 40.49 -58.34 8.25
C GLN A 25 39.63 -57.81 9.41
N GLY A 26 40.19 -57.69 10.62
CA GLY A 26 39.48 -57.17 11.78
C GLY A 26 39.01 -55.71 11.66
N PHE A 27 39.56 -54.92 10.72
CA PHE A 27 39.06 -53.57 10.45
C PHE A 27 37.66 -53.54 9.81
N ALA A 28 37.28 -54.60 9.08
CA ALA A 28 35.92 -54.73 8.55
C ALA A 28 34.91 -54.97 9.68
N GLU A 29 35.23 -55.90 10.59
CA GLU A 29 34.40 -56.21 11.76
C GLU A 29 34.26 -54.99 12.69
N LEU A 30 35.34 -54.23 12.89
CA LEU A 30 35.32 -52.98 13.65
C LEU A 30 34.41 -51.93 13.01
N SER A 31 34.44 -51.78 11.69
CA SER A 31 33.57 -50.83 10.98
C SER A 31 32.09 -51.22 11.13
N VAL A 32 31.76 -52.51 11.00
CA VAL A 32 30.40 -53.02 11.20
C VAL A 32 29.93 -52.77 12.63
N ALA A 33 30.77 -53.02 13.64
CA ALA A 33 30.46 -52.74 15.04
C ALA A 33 30.21 -51.24 15.27
N CYS A 34 31.05 -50.36 14.71
CA CYS A 34 30.88 -48.91 14.78
C CYS A 34 29.55 -48.45 14.15
N TYR A 35 29.18 -48.98 12.98
CA TYR A 35 27.87 -48.69 12.38
C TYR A 35 26.70 -49.19 13.24
N GLY A 36 26.81 -50.38 13.83
CA GLY A 36 25.81 -50.93 14.74
C GLY A 36 25.59 -50.04 15.97
N VAL A 37 26.67 -49.57 16.61
CA VAL A 37 26.61 -48.63 17.74
C VAL A 37 25.99 -47.30 17.33
N LEU A 38 26.39 -46.74 16.19
CA LEU A 38 25.79 -45.51 15.67
C LEU A 38 24.28 -45.69 15.48
N ILE A 39 23.83 -46.75 14.83
CA ILE A 39 22.39 -47.02 14.60
C ILE A 39 21.64 -47.12 15.93
N ALA A 40 22.19 -47.83 16.92
CA ALA A 40 21.61 -47.92 18.25
C ALA A 40 21.51 -46.55 18.94
N LEU A 41 22.55 -45.71 18.82
CA LEU A 41 22.54 -44.34 19.36
C LEU A 41 21.52 -43.43 18.66
N ALA A 42 21.37 -43.53 17.33
CA ALA A 42 20.33 -42.78 16.61
C ALA A 42 18.92 -43.25 16.98
N TRP A 43 18.73 -44.55 17.17
CA TRP A 43 17.45 -45.10 17.64
C TRP A 43 17.11 -44.61 19.05
N PHE A 44 18.09 -44.62 19.95
CA PHE A 44 17.94 -44.08 21.30
C PHE A 44 17.66 -42.58 21.28
N ASP A 45 18.38 -41.82 20.45
CA ASP A 45 18.17 -40.38 20.27
C ASP A 45 16.76 -40.09 19.76
N TRP A 46 16.25 -40.90 18.82
CA TRP A 46 14.91 -40.79 18.28
C TRP A 46 13.81 -41.02 19.33
N LEU A 47 13.94 -42.06 20.16
CA LEU A 47 12.99 -42.35 21.24
C LEU A 47 12.95 -41.25 22.31
N ARG A 48 14.05 -40.52 22.48
CA ARG A 48 14.18 -39.43 23.46
C ARG A 48 13.77 -38.06 22.93
N VAL A 49 13.42 -37.93 21.65
CA VAL A 49 12.91 -36.66 21.11
C VAL A 49 11.58 -36.32 21.79
N ALA A 50 11.53 -35.18 22.49
CA ALA A 50 10.33 -34.74 23.20
C ALA A 50 9.12 -34.65 22.24
N PRO A 51 7.91 -35.04 22.69
CA PRO A 51 6.70 -35.00 21.86
C PRO A 51 6.34 -33.55 21.51
N ARG A 52 5.68 -33.35 20.36
CA ARG A 52 5.28 -32.01 19.89
C ARG A 52 4.43 -31.23 20.91
N GLN A 53 3.61 -31.94 21.68
CA GLN A 53 2.73 -31.36 22.71
C GLN A 53 3.49 -30.73 23.89
N SER A 54 4.77 -31.06 24.07
CA SER A 54 5.62 -30.43 25.08
C SER A 54 6.05 -29.01 24.70
N LEU A 55 5.75 -28.55 23.47
CA LEU A 55 6.13 -27.25 22.97
C LEU A 55 4.89 -26.43 22.58
N SER A 56 4.78 -25.23 23.14
CA SER A 56 3.82 -24.20 22.70
C SER A 56 4.58 -23.17 21.88
N ILE A 57 4.11 -22.83 20.68
CA ILE A 57 4.65 -21.73 19.89
C ILE A 57 3.48 -20.85 19.46
N GLU A 58 3.56 -19.57 19.80
CA GLU A 58 2.56 -18.57 19.45
C GLU A 58 3.23 -17.41 18.72
N ARG A 59 2.58 -16.94 17.66
CA ARG A 59 2.99 -15.75 16.92
C ARG A 59 2.10 -14.60 17.32
N GLU A 60 2.72 -13.53 17.79
CA GLU A 60 2.04 -12.25 18.00
C GLU A 60 2.37 -11.34 16.83
N ALA A 61 1.37 -11.11 16.00
CA ALA A 61 1.41 -10.24 14.84
C ALA A 61 0.20 -9.29 14.93
N GLU A 62 0.41 -8.03 14.55
CA GLU A 62 -0.69 -7.07 14.43
C GLU A 62 -1.61 -7.45 13.26
N GLU A 63 -2.87 -7.01 13.28
CA GLU A 63 -3.81 -7.21 12.15
C GLU A 63 -3.63 -6.16 11.04
N ARG A 64 -2.98 -5.04 11.34
CA ARG A 64 -2.87 -3.89 10.45
C ARG A 64 -1.41 -3.47 10.31
N TYR A 65 -0.94 -3.38 9.08
CA TYR A 65 0.39 -2.86 8.77
C TYR A 65 0.30 -1.69 7.82
N LEU A 66 1.34 -0.88 7.81
CA LEU A 66 1.52 0.20 6.85
C LEU A 66 2.58 -0.20 5.81
N LEU A 67 2.27 0.05 4.54
CA LEU A 67 3.17 -0.22 3.43
C LEU A 67 4.55 0.41 3.68
N GLN A 68 5.61 -0.36 3.44
CA GLN A 68 7.01 0.01 3.64
C GLN A 68 7.35 0.58 5.03
N SER A 69 6.63 0.16 6.06
CA SER A 69 6.90 0.52 7.46
C SER A 69 7.41 -0.70 8.19
N GLU A 70 8.48 -0.53 8.97
CA GLU A 70 9.00 -1.61 9.80
C GLU A 70 8.02 -1.93 10.93
N SER A 71 7.81 -3.21 11.19
CA SER A 71 7.02 -3.69 12.32
C SER A 71 7.69 -4.92 12.93
N GLU A 72 7.58 -5.06 14.25
CA GLU A 72 8.18 -6.17 14.98
C GLU A 72 7.17 -7.31 15.14
N ILE A 73 7.61 -8.54 14.86
CA ILE A 73 6.84 -9.76 15.09
C ILE A 73 7.48 -10.52 16.23
N LEU A 74 6.65 -11.00 17.17
CA LEU A 74 7.12 -11.77 18.32
C LEU A 74 6.72 -13.24 18.19
N LEU A 75 7.68 -14.13 18.40
CA LEU A 75 7.45 -15.57 18.51
C LEU A 75 7.68 -15.98 19.97
N ARG A 76 6.60 -16.36 20.64
CA ARG A 76 6.65 -16.87 22.01
C ARG A 76 6.75 -18.39 21.98
N VAL A 77 7.86 -18.91 22.50
CA VAL A 77 8.15 -20.34 22.54
C VAL A 77 8.19 -20.78 24.00
N GLU A 78 7.36 -21.75 24.35
CA GLU A 78 7.26 -22.29 25.70
C GLU A 78 7.55 -23.79 25.69
N ASN A 79 8.51 -24.20 26.53
CA ASN A 79 8.76 -25.61 26.80
C ASN A 79 7.97 -26.04 28.03
N LYS A 80 6.90 -26.80 27.83
CA LYS A 80 6.05 -27.39 28.88
C LYS A 80 6.61 -28.74 29.39
N GLY A 81 7.64 -29.27 28.72
CA GLY A 81 8.30 -30.52 29.09
C GLY A 81 9.33 -30.36 30.22
N SER A 82 9.76 -31.50 30.75
CA SER A 82 10.75 -31.62 31.83
C SER A 82 12.21 -31.76 31.35
N VAL A 83 12.45 -31.74 30.03
CA VAL A 83 13.76 -31.93 29.41
C VAL A 83 14.09 -30.70 28.53
N PRO A 84 15.36 -30.25 28.48
CA PRO A 84 15.74 -29.17 27.56
C PRO A 84 15.55 -29.59 26.10
N ILE A 85 15.10 -28.65 25.26
CA ILE A 85 14.83 -28.90 23.85
C ILE A 85 15.66 -27.96 22.99
N THR A 86 16.39 -28.51 22.03
CA THR A 86 17.13 -27.74 21.03
C THR A 86 16.28 -27.60 19.77
N LEU A 87 16.01 -26.36 19.38
CA LEU A 87 15.09 -25.99 18.31
C LEU A 87 15.77 -25.08 17.29
N GLU A 88 15.37 -25.22 16.04
CA GLU A 88 15.57 -24.27 14.97
C GLU A 88 14.19 -23.91 14.41
N ILE A 89 13.79 -22.65 14.57
CA ILE A 89 12.46 -22.14 14.20
C ILE A 89 12.60 -21.19 13.03
N LYS A 90 11.75 -21.37 12.02
CA LYS A 90 11.63 -20.46 10.88
C LYS A 90 10.15 -20.14 10.66
N ASP A 91 9.82 -18.86 10.79
CA ASP A 91 8.49 -18.36 10.46
C ASP A 91 8.36 -18.13 8.95
N THR A 92 7.12 -18.01 8.48
CA THR A 92 6.78 -17.75 7.08
C THR A 92 5.88 -16.52 6.98
N PRO A 93 6.45 -15.30 6.94
CA PRO A 93 5.72 -14.09 6.61
C PRO A 93 5.08 -14.16 5.22
N PRO A 94 4.11 -13.28 4.94
CA PRO A 94 3.59 -13.10 3.59
C PRO A 94 4.69 -13.00 2.52
N ALA A 95 4.40 -13.52 1.33
CA ALA A 95 5.31 -13.42 0.19
C ALA A 95 5.67 -11.95 -0.09
N HIS A 96 6.89 -11.72 -0.59
CA HIS A 96 7.43 -10.42 -0.97
C HIS A 96 7.66 -9.42 0.17
N TRP A 97 7.39 -9.77 1.44
CA TRP A 97 7.78 -8.93 2.58
C TRP A 97 9.29 -9.03 2.80
N LYS A 98 9.93 -7.89 3.07
CA LYS A 98 11.34 -7.87 3.51
C LYS A 98 11.38 -8.27 4.97
N THR A 99 12.34 -9.11 5.33
CA THR A 99 12.49 -9.64 6.70
C THR A 99 13.93 -9.53 7.13
N ASP A 100 14.16 -9.03 8.34
CA ASP A 100 15.50 -9.02 8.93
C ASP A 100 15.72 -10.29 9.74
N HIS A 101 16.88 -10.92 9.57
CA HIS A 101 17.36 -12.06 10.37
C HIS A 101 16.53 -13.36 10.31
N LEU A 102 15.49 -13.44 9.46
CA LEU A 102 14.64 -14.63 9.35
C LEU A 102 15.20 -15.72 8.42
N GLU A 103 16.04 -15.36 7.44
CA GLU A 103 16.48 -16.27 6.37
C GLU A 103 17.22 -17.51 6.91
N GLU A 104 18.08 -17.30 7.91
CA GLU A 104 18.92 -18.32 8.56
C GLU A 104 18.16 -19.18 9.58
N GLY A 105 17.00 -18.71 10.06
CA GLY A 105 16.23 -19.35 11.13
C GLY A 105 16.87 -19.19 12.52
N TYR A 106 16.04 -19.26 13.56
CA TYR A 106 16.49 -19.07 14.94
C TYR A 106 16.83 -20.40 15.60
N ARG A 107 18.12 -20.66 15.82
CA ARG A 107 18.60 -21.83 16.56
C ARG A 107 18.88 -21.52 18.02
N PHE A 108 18.27 -22.27 18.94
CA PHE A 108 18.49 -22.11 20.37
C PHE A 108 18.10 -23.37 21.18
N THR A 109 18.53 -23.43 22.43
CA THR A 109 18.08 -24.42 23.42
C THR A 109 17.18 -23.74 24.43
N ILE A 110 16.04 -24.36 24.76
CA ILE A 110 15.10 -23.88 25.77
C ILE A 110 15.06 -24.86 26.95
N ALA A 111 15.21 -24.34 28.16
CA ALA A 111 15.23 -25.15 29.38
C ALA A 111 13.81 -25.67 29.72
N PRO A 112 13.69 -26.72 30.56
CA PRO A 112 12.39 -27.22 31.02
C PRO A 112 11.54 -26.12 31.67
N HIS A 113 10.22 -26.11 31.43
CA HIS A 113 9.27 -25.16 32.03
C HIS A 113 9.66 -23.68 31.87
N THR A 114 10.37 -23.34 30.79
CA THR A 114 10.76 -21.95 30.49
C THR A 114 10.11 -21.45 29.21
N ARG A 115 10.01 -20.12 29.12
CA ARG A 115 9.56 -19.40 27.94
C ARG A 115 10.71 -18.59 27.35
N ARG A 116 10.74 -18.48 26.03
CA ARG A 116 11.66 -17.63 25.29
C ARG A 116 10.89 -16.86 24.22
N THR A 117 11.15 -15.57 24.13
CA THR A 117 10.61 -14.73 23.07
C THR A 117 11.70 -14.47 22.05
N LEU A 118 11.37 -14.67 20.78
CA LEU A 118 12.19 -14.26 19.64
C LEU A 118 11.47 -13.11 18.97
N SER A 119 12.21 -12.14 18.44
CA SER A 119 11.63 -11.08 17.61
C SER A 119 12.37 -10.96 16.29
N TYR A 120 11.62 -10.58 15.26
CA TYR A 120 12.16 -10.26 13.95
C TYR A 120 11.36 -9.11 13.34
N ARG A 121 11.99 -8.38 12.43
CA ARG A 121 11.34 -7.24 11.77
C ARG A 121 10.82 -7.63 10.40
N VAL A 122 9.67 -7.08 10.05
CA VAL A 122 9.06 -7.21 8.74
C VAL A 122 8.76 -5.84 8.15
N THR A 123 8.91 -5.75 6.83
CA THR A 123 8.57 -4.56 6.06
C THR A 123 7.70 -5.00 4.87
N PRO A 124 6.39 -4.70 4.89
CA PRO A 124 5.49 -5.01 3.80
C PRO A 124 5.86 -4.24 2.53
N ASN A 125 5.98 -4.92 1.39
CA ASN A 125 6.23 -4.27 0.10
C ASN A 125 4.98 -4.18 -0.79
N GLU A 126 3.89 -4.81 -0.38
CA GLU A 126 2.61 -4.78 -1.10
C GLU A 126 1.43 -4.54 -0.16
N ARG A 127 0.45 -3.78 -0.64
CA ARG A 127 -0.81 -3.49 0.09
C ARG A 127 -1.85 -4.61 -0.08
N GLY A 128 -2.91 -4.56 0.73
CA GLY A 128 -4.08 -5.44 0.58
C GLY A 128 -4.15 -6.52 1.65
N ASP A 129 -5.04 -7.48 1.43
CA ASP A 129 -5.23 -8.61 2.32
C ASP A 129 -4.16 -9.67 2.04
N THR A 130 -3.48 -10.13 3.09
CA THR A 130 -2.54 -11.24 3.02
C THR A 130 -2.54 -12.02 4.33
N ALA A 131 -1.81 -13.13 4.42
CA ALA A 131 -1.76 -13.93 5.62
C ALA A 131 -0.37 -14.49 5.87
N PHE A 132 -0.01 -14.57 7.14
CA PHE A 132 1.16 -15.32 7.53
C PHE A 132 0.96 -16.83 7.33
N GLY A 133 2.01 -17.52 6.90
CA GLY A 133 2.05 -18.96 6.73
C GLY A 133 2.28 -19.74 8.02
N ALA A 134 2.67 -21.01 7.85
CA ALA A 134 3.02 -21.90 8.94
C ALA A 134 4.41 -21.59 9.52
N ILE A 135 4.59 -21.91 10.80
CA ILE A 135 5.89 -21.89 11.45
C ILE A 135 6.53 -23.27 11.27
N TYR A 136 7.73 -23.30 10.71
CA TYR A 136 8.51 -24.52 10.54
C TYR A 136 9.45 -24.70 11.73
N VAL A 137 9.41 -25.89 12.33
CA VAL A 137 10.19 -26.24 13.50
C VAL A 137 11.04 -27.46 13.19
N ARG A 138 12.33 -27.34 13.47
CA ARG A 138 13.29 -28.45 13.50
C ARG A 138 13.74 -28.65 14.93
N GLN A 139 13.42 -29.81 15.46
CA GLN A 139 13.80 -30.24 16.80
C GLN A 139 14.95 -31.25 16.70
N GLN A 140 16.05 -30.97 17.38
CA GLN A 140 17.17 -31.90 17.48
C GLN A 140 16.93 -32.88 18.63
N GLY A 141 17.35 -34.13 18.45
CA GLY A 141 17.47 -35.09 19.54
C GLY A 141 18.52 -34.67 20.57
N VAL A 142 18.47 -35.28 21.75
CA VAL A 142 19.36 -34.96 22.88
C VAL A 142 20.84 -35.17 22.51
N LEU A 143 21.14 -36.19 21.72
CA LEU A 143 22.48 -36.49 21.21
C LEU A 143 22.80 -35.73 19.91
N GLY A 144 21.81 -35.05 19.31
CA GLY A 144 21.95 -34.30 18.07
C GLY A 144 22.18 -35.17 16.82
N LEU A 145 21.85 -36.46 16.88
CA LEU A 145 22.00 -37.41 15.78
C LEU A 145 20.78 -37.37 14.85
N VAL A 146 19.59 -37.21 15.43
CA VAL A 146 18.32 -37.17 14.69
C VAL A 146 17.71 -35.78 14.73
N THR A 147 17.12 -35.36 13.61
CA THR A 147 16.32 -34.13 13.54
C THR A 147 14.89 -34.45 13.13
N ARG A 148 13.93 -33.99 13.95
CA ARG A 148 12.50 -34.08 13.66
C ARG A 148 12.02 -32.73 13.14
N GLN A 149 11.52 -32.71 11.92
CA GLN A 149 10.91 -31.52 11.32
C GLN A 149 9.39 -31.63 11.31
N TRP A 150 8.72 -30.53 11.57
CA TRP A 150 7.28 -30.40 11.50
C TRP A 150 6.87 -28.93 11.28
N SER A 151 5.63 -28.73 10.86
CA SER A 151 5.03 -27.40 10.69
C SER A 151 3.89 -27.21 11.66
N LEU A 152 3.74 -25.98 12.15
CA LEU A 152 2.62 -25.50 12.92
C LEU A 152 1.82 -24.52 12.05
N PRO A 153 0.60 -24.88 11.59
CA PRO A 153 -0.30 -23.92 10.99
C PRO A 153 -0.64 -22.86 12.04
N ALA A 154 -0.30 -21.61 11.77
CA ALA A 154 -0.57 -20.50 12.68
C ALA A 154 -1.21 -19.29 11.97
N PRO A 155 -2.01 -19.44 10.90
CA PRO A 155 -2.33 -18.36 9.99
C PRO A 155 -2.88 -17.13 10.71
N VAL A 156 -2.31 -15.96 10.41
CA VAL A 156 -2.80 -14.66 10.86
C VAL A 156 -3.12 -13.86 9.63
N GLU A 157 -4.39 -13.52 9.43
CA GLU A 157 -4.82 -12.61 8.37
C GLU A 157 -4.40 -11.20 8.72
N VAL A 158 -3.76 -10.52 7.77
CA VAL A 158 -3.21 -9.18 7.96
C VAL A 158 -3.59 -8.28 6.80
N ARG A 159 -3.86 -7.02 7.13
CA ARG A 159 -4.23 -6.00 6.16
C ARG A 159 -3.15 -4.95 6.07
N VAL A 160 -2.58 -4.79 4.89
CA VAL A 160 -1.56 -3.77 4.63
C VAL A 160 -2.23 -2.55 4.00
N TYR A 161 -2.16 -1.43 4.70
CA TYR A 161 -2.71 -0.15 4.26
C TYR A 161 -1.62 0.72 3.62
N PRO A 162 -2.00 1.63 2.71
CA PRO A 162 -1.09 2.65 2.20
C PRO A 162 -0.51 3.50 3.34
N ASN A 163 0.80 3.76 3.31
CA ASN A 163 1.45 4.64 4.28
C ASN A 163 1.43 6.09 3.77
N LEU A 164 0.40 6.85 4.15
CA LEU A 164 0.26 8.25 3.72
C LEU A 164 1.36 9.16 4.26
N PHE A 165 1.95 8.85 5.41
CA PHE A 165 2.74 9.81 6.19
C PHE A 165 4.25 9.62 6.05
N LYS A 166 4.70 8.56 5.39
CA LYS A 166 6.13 8.31 5.14
C LYS A 166 6.78 9.49 4.43
N ASP A 167 6.10 10.02 3.40
CA ASP A 167 6.60 11.11 2.57
C ASP A 167 5.80 12.42 2.76
N ALA A 168 4.56 12.33 3.25
CA ALA A 168 3.70 13.50 3.41
C ALA A 168 4.13 14.45 4.53
N THR A 169 4.91 14.02 5.51
CA THR A 169 5.26 14.89 6.65
C THR A 169 6.03 16.14 6.18
N LEU A 170 6.93 15.99 5.20
CA LEU A 170 7.65 17.12 4.60
C LEU A 170 6.70 17.98 3.75
N GLU A 171 5.87 17.36 2.91
CA GLU A 171 4.96 18.06 2.00
C GLU A 171 3.87 18.84 2.76
N LEU A 172 3.24 18.23 3.77
CA LEU A 172 2.24 18.85 4.62
C LEU A 172 2.85 19.99 5.44
N THR A 173 4.10 19.85 5.88
CA THR A 173 4.82 20.92 6.60
C THR A 173 5.11 22.09 5.66
N ALA A 174 5.58 21.82 4.44
CA ALA A 174 5.85 22.85 3.43
C ALA A 174 4.59 23.64 3.05
N HIS A 175 3.43 22.99 3.04
CA HIS A 175 2.16 23.63 2.70
C HIS A 175 1.35 24.09 3.92
N ARG A 176 1.81 23.88 5.15
CA ARG A 176 1.07 24.20 6.40
C ARG A 176 0.62 25.66 6.47
N GLY A 177 1.49 26.60 6.08
CA GLY A 177 1.16 28.02 6.05
C GLY A 177 0.04 28.36 5.06
N ARG A 178 0.02 27.73 3.88
CA ARG A 178 -1.07 27.88 2.90
C ARG A 178 -2.34 27.15 3.33
N LEU A 179 -2.23 25.98 3.94
CA LEU A 179 -3.38 25.24 4.49
C LEU A 179 -4.06 26.06 5.59
N GLN A 180 -3.26 26.65 6.49
CA GLN A 180 -3.77 27.53 7.53
C GLN A 180 -4.32 28.83 6.96
N MET A 181 -3.68 29.44 5.96
CA MET A 181 -4.23 30.62 5.28
C MET A 181 -5.48 30.31 4.45
N ALA A 182 -5.59 29.14 3.83
CA ALA A 182 -6.78 28.69 3.12
C ALA A 182 -7.93 28.47 4.10
N GLY A 183 -7.68 27.86 5.26
CA GLY A 183 -8.65 27.73 6.36
C GLY A 183 -9.02 29.08 7.01
N VAL A 184 -8.05 29.97 7.22
CA VAL A 184 -8.26 31.30 7.83
C VAL A 184 -8.92 32.29 6.86
N ARG A 185 -8.62 32.25 5.55
CA ARG A 185 -9.37 32.98 4.52
C ARG A 185 -10.75 32.40 4.30
N ALA A 186 -10.93 31.08 4.44
CA ALA A 186 -12.24 30.45 4.39
C ALA A 186 -13.18 31.00 5.48
N MET A 187 -12.66 31.29 6.68
CA MET A 187 -13.41 31.86 7.81
C MET A 187 -13.81 33.35 7.69
N ARG A 188 -13.34 34.12 6.70
CA ARG A 188 -13.35 35.60 6.80
C ARG A 188 -14.04 36.40 5.69
N ILE A 189 -14.89 35.79 4.85
CA ILE A 189 -15.63 36.54 3.82
C ILE A 189 -17.13 36.54 4.14
N GLN A 190 -17.60 37.63 4.74
CA GLN A 190 -19.01 37.85 5.07
C GLN A 190 -19.78 38.36 3.85
N GLY A 191 -21.03 37.89 3.65
CA GLY A 191 -22.06 38.66 2.95
C GLY A 191 -22.56 38.19 1.57
N VAL A 192 -22.04 37.09 0.99
CA VAL A 192 -22.41 36.65 -0.39
C VAL A 192 -22.96 35.20 -0.44
N GLY A 193 -23.43 34.69 0.70
CA GLY A 193 -23.86 33.30 0.84
C GLY A 193 -25.27 32.94 0.37
N ARG A 194 -25.56 31.63 0.34
CA ARG A 194 -26.92 31.07 0.11
C ARG A 194 -27.44 30.24 1.30
N GLU A 195 -26.59 29.81 2.23
CA GLU A 195 -27.02 29.12 3.45
C GLU A 195 -27.21 30.11 4.59
N PHE A 196 -28.31 29.96 5.33
CA PHE A 196 -28.62 30.80 6.47
C PHE A 196 -27.65 30.51 7.62
N GLU A 197 -26.92 31.52 8.07
CA GLU A 197 -25.95 31.43 9.16
C GLU A 197 -26.61 31.85 10.48
N SER A 198 -27.15 33.08 10.51
CA SER A 198 -27.72 33.66 11.72
C SER A 198 -28.67 34.83 11.41
N LEU A 199 -29.40 35.28 12.42
CA LEU A 199 -30.22 36.49 12.36
C LEU A 199 -29.45 37.65 13.00
N ARG A 200 -29.33 38.76 12.27
CA ARG A 200 -28.73 40.00 12.78
C ARG A 200 -29.71 41.17 12.68
N ASP A 201 -29.44 42.23 13.43
CA ASP A 201 -30.19 43.47 13.27
C ASP A 201 -29.95 44.04 11.86
N TYR A 202 -31.03 44.50 11.21
CA TYR A 202 -30.98 45.09 9.88
C TYR A 202 -30.12 46.35 9.88
N GLN A 203 -29.21 46.44 8.92
CA GLN A 203 -28.45 47.66 8.63
C GLN A 203 -29.00 48.33 7.37
N GLN A 204 -28.81 49.64 7.26
CA GLN A 204 -29.40 50.44 6.18
C GLN A 204 -28.95 50.00 4.78
N ASP A 205 -27.78 49.37 4.69
CA ASP A 205 -27.21 48.84 3.44
C ASP A 205 -27.65 47.40 3.13
N ASP A 206 -28.46 46.78 3.99
CA ASP A 206 -28.99 45.44 3.75
C ASP A 206 -30.08 45.46 2.67
N GLU A 207 -29.95 44.53 1.72
CA GLU A 207 -31.00 44.25 0.72
C GLU A 207 -32.32 43.88 1.42
N LEU A 208 -33.42 44.53 1.01
CA LEU A 208 -34.76 44.27 1.56
C LEU A 208 -35.20 42.80 1.44
N ARG A 209 -34.69 42.07 0.44
CA ARG A 209 -34.99 40.64 0.23
C ARG A 209 -34.41 39.73 1.32
N ARG A 210 -33.41 40.21 2.07
CA ARG A 210 -32.77 39.46 3.15
C ARG A 210 -33.48 39.66 4.50
N ILE A 211 -34.48 40.54 4.57
CA ILE A 211 -35.27 40.76 5.80
C ILE A 211 -36.08 39.50 6.13
N ASP A 212 -35.90 39.00 7.35
CA ASP A 212 -36.79 37.98 7.91
C ASP A 212 -38.00 38.66 8.54
N TRP A 213 -39.10 38.73 7.79
CA TRP A 213 -40.34 39.36 8.25
C TRP A 213 -40.94 38.67 9.48
N LYS A 214 -40.73 37.36 9.63
CA LYS A 214 -41.25 36.58 10.77
C LYS A 214 -40.46 36.86 12.05
N ALA A 215 -39.14 36.97 11.96
CA ALA A 215 -38.28 37.36 13.08
C ALA A 215 -38.48 38.84 13.45
N THR A 216 -38.66 39.70 12.44
CA THR A 216 -38.95 41.14 12.62
C THR A 216 -40.25 41.35 13.41
N ALA A 217 -41.33 40.64 13.05
CA ALA A 217 -42.60 40.72 13.75
C ALA A 217 -42.52 40.29 15.22
N ARG A 218 -41.64 39.33 15.55
CA ARG A 218 -41.45 38.84 16.93
C ARG A 218 -40.57 39.76 17.78
N ARG A 219 -39.55 40.40 17.18
CA ARG A 219 -38.57 41.21 17.90
C ARG A 219 -38.90 42.70 17.94
N GLY A 220 -39.88 43.17 17.17
CA GLY A 220 -40.27 44.59 17.12
C GLY A 220 -39.23 45.51 16.47
N LYS A 221 -38.19 44.94 15.85
CA LYS A 221 -37.13 45.65 15.11
C LYS A 221 -36.78 44.85 13.85
N ARG A 222 -36.33 45.53 12.79
CA ARG A 222 -35.98 44.90 11.50
C ARG A 222 -34.82 43.93 11.69
N ILE A 223 -35.02 42.68 11.31
CA ILE A 223 -34.02 41.60 11.38
C ILE A 223 -33.67 41.15 9.96
N SER A 224 -32.38 41.09 9.67
CA SER A 224 -31.82 40.61 8.40
C SER A 224 -31.23 39.21 8.57
N ARG A 225 -31.43 38.34 7.57
CA ARG A 225 -30.78 37.03 7.48
C ARG A 225 -29.34 37.21 7.03
N GLN A 226 -28.41 36.75 7.85
CA GLN A 226 -27.02 36.62 7.45
C GLN A 226 -26.84 35.28 6.75
N TYR A 227 -26.23 35.32 5.56
CA TYR A 227 -25.96 34.14 4.75
C TYR A 227 -24.45 33.91 4.66
N GLU A 228 -24.01 32.70 4.96
CA GLU A 228 -22.64 32.25 4.76
C GLU A 228 -22.49 31.57 3.38
N THR A 229 -21.36 31.78 2.72
CA THR A 229 -21.09 31.12 1.44
C THR A 229 -20.77 29.65 1.69
N GLU A 230 -21.61 28.73 1.18
CA GLU A 230 -21.25 27.31 1.09
C GLU A 230 -20.00 27.20 0.19
N ARG A 231 -18.83 27.00 0.79
CA ARG A 231 -17.51 26.98 0.12
C ARG A 231 -16.87 25.60 0.04
N SER A 232 -17.60 24.54 0.40
CA SER A 232 -17.10 23.17 0.23
C SER A 232 -17.25 22.73 -1.22
N GLN A 233 -16.15 22.34 -1.83
CA GLN A 233 -16.14 21.74 -3.15
C GLN A 233 -16.38 20.23 -3.04
N ASN A 234 -16.98 19.64 -4.07
CA ASN A 234 -17.01 18.20 -4.22
C ASN A 234 -15.80 17.79 -5.04
N LEU A 235 -14.94 16.95 -4.48
CA LEU A 235 -13.79 16.35 -5.12
C LEU A 235 -14.06 14.87 -5.38
N PHE A 236 -13.84 14.42 -6.59
CA PHE A 236 -13.84 13.00 -6.96
C PHE A 236 -12.44 12.58 -7.41
N LEU A 237 -11.95 11.50 -6.81
CA LEU A 237 -10.74 10.82 -7.23
C LEU A 237 -11.14 9.61 -8.08
N LEU A 238 -10.88 9.67 -9.39
CA LEU A 238 -11.15 8.60 -10.34
C LEU A 238 -9.86 7.83 -10.57
N PHE A 239 -9.78 6.60 -10.06
CA PHE A 239 -8.63 5.72 -10.25
C PHE A 239 -8.92 4.73 -11.38
N ASP A 240 -8.21 4.91 -12.50
CA ASP A 240 -8.09 3.87 -13.51
C ASP A 240 -7.20 2.75 -12.95
N VAL A 241 -7.74 1.52 -12.93
CA VAL A 241 -7.03 0.30 -12.52
C VAL A 241 -6.97 -0.74 -13.63
N GLY A 242 -7.13 -0.30 -14.89
CA GLY A 242 -6.94 -1.13 -16.06
C GLY A 242 -5.48 -1.30 -16.47
N ARG A 243 -5.30 -1.78 -17.70
CA ARG A 243 -4.01 -2.21 -18.26
C ARG A 243 -2.95 -1.10 -18.28
N THR A 244 -3.37 0.15 -18.47
CA THR A 244 -2.49 1.32 -18.65
C THR A 244 -1.62 1.62 -17.42
N ILE A 245 -2.08 1.25 -16.22
CA ILE A 245 -1.40 1.54 -14.93
C ILE A 245 -0.71 0.33 -14.30
N VAL A 246 -0.66 -0.81 -14.98
CA VAL A 246 -0.10 -2.07 -14.44
C VAL A 246 1.41 -1.99 -14.20
N ALA A 247 2.12 -1.18 -14.98
CA ALA A 247 3.57 -1.05 -14.88
C ALA A 247 4.03 -0.60 -13.48
N ASP A 248 5.25 -1.00 -13.09
CA ASP A 248 5.94 -0.51 -11.91
C ASP A 248 7.01 0.52 -12.26
N ILE A 249 7.35 1.35 -11.28
CA ILE A 249 8.46 2.30 -11.33
C ILE A 249 9.41 1.89 -10.20
N ASP A 250 10.60 1.43 -10.56
CA ASP A 250 11.65 0.97 -9.64
C ASP A 250 11.12 -0.11 -8.66
N GLY A 251 10.28 -1.04 -9.14
CA GLY A 251 9.71 -2.13 -8.34
C GLY A 251 8.48 -1.75 -7.50
N VAL A 252 8.00 -0.51 -7.59
CA VAL A 252 6.78 -0.04 -6.93
C VAL A 252 5.68 0.16 -7.98
N PRO A 253 4.49 -0.46 -7.87
CA PRO A 253 3.47 -0.32 -8.89
C PRO A 253 3.01 1.14 -9.07
N LYS A 254 2.80 1.60 -10.31
CA LYS A 254 2.33 2.97 -10.60
C LYS A 254 1.03 3.31 -9.87
N LEU A 255 0.14 2.34 -9.77
CA LEU A 255 -1.13 2.49 -9.05
C LEU A 255 -0.92 2.89 -7.57
N ASP A 256 0.14 2.44 -6.91
CA ASP A 256 0.40 2.76 -5.50
C ASP A 256 0.73 4.23 -5.33
N TYR A 257 1.52 4.80 -6.25
CA TYR A 257 1.81 6.23 -6.27
C TYR A 257 0.53 7.04 -6.51
N ALA A 258 -0.32 6.61 -7.45
CA ALA A 258 -1.60 7.27 -7.71
C ALA A 258 -2.51 7.24 -6.47
N LEU A 259 -2.67 6.07 -5.83
CA LEU A 259 -3.50 5.90 -4.63
C LEU A 259 -2.96 6.72 -3.46
N ASN A 260 -1.64 6.71 -3.22
CA ASN A 260 -1.00 7.50 -2.17
C ASN A 260 -1.23 9.00 -2.38
N ALA A 261 -0.97 9.50 -3.59
CA ALA A 261 -1.14 10.91 -3.91
C ALA A 261 -2.61 11.34 -3.82
N GLY A 262 -3.54 10.50 -4.29
CA GLY A 262 -4.97 10.74 -4.17
C GLY A 262 -5.47 10.73 -2.73
N LEU A 263 -5.00 9.79 -1.90
CA LEU A 263 -5.35 9.73 -0.47
C LEU A 263 -4.77 10.92 0.31
N LEU A 264 -3.54 11.36 0.00
CA LEU A 264 -2.95 12.53 0.63
C LEU A 264 -3.71 13.81 0.22
N LEU A 265 -4.09 13.93 -1.05
CA LEU A 265 -4.96 15.01 -1.49
C LEU A 265 -6.33 14.95 -0.81
N ALA A 266 -6.90 13.75 -0.62
CA ALA A 266 -8.15 13.59 0.11
C ALA A 266 -8.02 14.10 1.55
N TYR A 267 -6.93 13.76 2.24
CA TYR A 267 -6.63 14.27 3.58
C TYR A 267 -6.60 15.80 3.59
N VAL A 268 -5.82 16.42 2.69
CA VAL A 268 -5.71 17.88 2.58
C VAL A 268 -7.07 18.54 2.28
N ALA A 269 -7.85 17.97 1.35
CA ALA A 269 -9.14 18.51 0.97
C ALA A 269 -10.17 18.40 2.10
N LEU A 270 -10.20 17.27 2.83
CA LEU A 270 -11.07 17.08 3.99
C LEU A 270 -10.73 18.03 5.13
N GLN A 271 -9.43 18.28 5.38
CA GLN A 271 -8.98 19.31 6.35
C GLN A 271 -9.41 20.72 5.94
N SER A 272 -9.57 20.95 4.64
CA SER A 272 -10.06 22.22 4.08
C SER A 272 -11.59 22.25 3.95
N GLU A 273 -12.30 21.37 4.66
CA GLU A 273 -13.77 21.22 4.70
C GLU A 273 -14.45 20.86 3.36
N ASP A 274 -13.70 20.36 2.38
CA ASP A 274 -14.28 19.84 1.14
C ASP A 274 -14.86 18.44 1.32
N ARG A 275 -15.73 18.06 0.37
CA ARG A 275 -16.31 16.71 0.29
C ARG A 275 -15.47 15.88 -0.67
N VAL A 276 -14.95 14.74 -0.23
CA VAL A 276 -14.11 13.88 -1.09
C VAL A 276 -14.77 12.55 -1.31
N GLY A 277 -14.88 12.12 -2.56
CA GLY A 277 -15.35 10.82 -3.00
C GLY A 277 -14.32 10.16 -3.92
N ALA A 278 -14.53 8.88 -4.21
CA ALA A 278 -13.66 8.12 -5.10
C ALA A 278 -14.45 7.17 -5.99
N VAL A 279 -13.94 6.93 -7.19
CA VAL A 279 -14.43 5.91 -8.13
C VAL A 279 -13.23 5.10 -8.58
N VAL A 280 -13.33 3.78 -8.51
CA VAL A 280 -12.30 2.85 -8.96
C VAL A 280 -12.88 2.02 -10.09
N PHE A 281 -12.21 1.95 -11.23
CA PHE A 281 -12.75 1.30 -12.42
C PHE A 281 -11.66 0.73 -13.35
N SER A 282 -12.05 -0.27 -14.14
CA SER A 282 -11.32 -0.78 -15.30
C SER A 282 -12.31 -0.86 -16.48
N ASP A 283 -12.61 -2.06 -16.97
CA ASP A 283 -13.77 -2.39 -17.81
C ASP A 283 -15.12 -2.09 -17.15
N LYS A 284 -15.16 -2.08 -15.81
CA LYS A 284 -16.36 -1.80 -14.99
C LYS A 284 -16.00 -0.97 -13.76
N VAL A 285 -17.01 -0.41 -13.10
CA VAL A 285 -16.84 0.26 -11.81
C VAL A 285 -16.76 -0.79 -10.69
N HIS A 286 -15.63 -0.84 -9.99
CA HIS A 286 -15.39 -1.73 -8.85
C HIS A 286 -15.86 -1.12 -7.53
N SER A 287 -15.70 0.20 -7.39
CA SER A 287 -16.06 0.93 -6.17
C SER A 287 -16.53 2.33 -6.52
N PHE A 288 -17.58 2.77 -5.84
CA PHE A 288 -18.12 4.13 -5.93
C PHE A 288 -18.41 4.65 -4.52
N LEU A 289 -17.61 5.62 -4.08
CA LEU A 289 -17.78 6.29 -2.80
C LEU A 289 -18.18 7.76 -3.06
N PRO A 290 -19.42 8.17 -2.70
CA PRO A 290 -19.87 9.53 -2.94
C PRO A 290 -19.11 10.55 -2.06
N PRO A 291 -18.94 11.81 -2.51
CA PRO A 291 -18.26 12.83 -1.75
C PRO A 291 -18.94 13.16 -0.43
N ARG A 292 -18.21 13.01 0.68
CA ARG A 292 -18.65 13.39 2.03
C ARG A 292 -17.52 14.12 2.76
N ARG A 293 -17.85 14.79 3.87
CA ARG A 293 -16.90 15.49 4.74
C ARG A 293 -16.49 14.61 5.93
N GLY A 294 -15.44 15.02 6.63
CA GLY A 294 -15.05 14.51 7.95
C GLY A 294 -14.08 13.32 7.92
N ASN A 295 -13.49 13.04 9.08
CA ASN A 295 -12.43 12.03 9.23
C ASN A 295 -12.91 10.61 8.92
N THR A 296 -14.17 10.28 9.20
CA THR A 296 -14.75 8.99 8.82
C THR A 296 -14.71 8.75 7.32
N GLN A 297 -14.79 9.81 6.50
CA GLN A 297 -14.68 9.67 5.05
C GLN A 297 -13.26 9.26 4.63
N LEU A 298 -12.23 9.77 5.31
CA LEU A 298 -10.85 9.36 5.05
C LEU A 298 -10.64 7.87 5.36
N GLU A 299 -11.17 7.39 6.48
CA GLU A 299 -11.13 5.97 6.83
C GLU A 299 -11.85 5.09 5.81
N LEU A 300 -13.01 5.54 5.31
CA LEU A 300 -13.75 4.86 4.24
C LEU A 300 -12.95 4.83 2.93
N LEU A 301 -12.27 5.92 2.58
CA LEU A 301 -11.39 5.97 1.41
C LEU A 301 -10.25 4.97 1.55
N HIS A 302 -9.53 4.96 2.68
CA HIS A 302 -8.48 3.99 2.98
C HIS A 302 -8.98 2.55 2.84
N LYS A 303 -10.11 2.24 3.48
CA LYS A 303 -10.72 0.91 3.45
C LYS A 303 -11.22 0.52 2.06
N SER A 304 -11.61 1.48 1.23
CA SER A 304 -12.02 1.19 -0.16
C SER A 304 -10.85 0.97 -1.11
N LEU A 305 -9.67 1.50 -0.79
CA LEU A 305 -8.51 1.55 -1.70
C LEU A 305 -7.39 0.57 -1.32
N TYR A 306 -7.31 0.11 -0.07
CA TYR A 306 -6.17 -0.68 0.42
C TYR A 306 -5.95 -1.99 -0.34
N ASN A 307 -7.02 -2.65 -0.80
CA ASN A 307 -6.94 -3.93 -1.53
C ASN A 307 -7.19 -3.80 -3.03
N ILE A 308 -7.17 -2.58 -3.57
CA ILE A 308 -7.35 -2.34 -5.01
C ILE A 308 -6.05 -2.69 -5.73
N ARG A 309 -6.15 -3.54 -6.75
CA ARG A 309 -5.05 -3.98 -7.61
C ARG A 309 -5.30 -3.58 -9.06
N ALA A 310 -4.22 -3.31 -9.80
CA ALA A 310 -4.30 -3.08 -11.23
C ALA A 310 -4.69 -4.39 -11.94
N THR A 311 -5.39 -4.27 -13.06
CA THR A 311 -5.91 -5.39 -13.84
C THR A 311 -5.39 -5.31 -15.26
N PHE A 312 -5.28 -6.45 -15.94
CA PHE A 312 -4.87 -6.49 -17.36
C PHE A 312 -6.02 -6.17 -18.33
N GLN A 313 -7.16 -5.71 -17.83
CA GLN A 313 -8.33 -5.38 -18.63
C GLN A 313 -8.20 -3.98 -19.24
N GLU A 314 -8.72 -3.80 -20.44
CA GLU A 314 -8.79 -2.47 -21.05
C GLU A 314 -9.74 -1.55 -20.27
N THR A 315 -9.33 -0.30 -20.13
CA THR A 315 -10.07 0.69 -19.35
C THR A 315 -11.26 1.21 -20.15
N ASP A 316 -12.47 1.14 -19.58
CA ASP A 316 -13.67 1.75 -20.15
C ASP A 316 -14.09 3.02 -19.40
N TYR A 317 -13.55 4.14 -19.86
CA TYR A 317 -13.87 5.47 -19.35
C TYR A 317 -15.34 5.88 -19.54
N ARG A 318 -16.03 5.34 -20.54
CA ARG A 318 -17.45 5.63 -20.77
C ARG A 318 -18.30 5.03 -19.66
N THR A 319 -18.00 3.81 -19.25
CA THR A 319 -18.68 3.16 -18.12
C THR A 319 -18.49 3.97 -16.84
N ALA A 320 -17.25 4.39 -16.54
CA ALA A 320 -16.97 5.24 -15.39
C ALA A 320 -17.71 6.59 -15.44
N ARG A 321 -17.70 7.28 -16.60
CA ARG A 321 -18.43 8.54 -16.79
C ARG A 321 -19.93 8.37 -16.62
N THR A 322 -20.50 7.31 -17.21
CA THR A 322 -21.94 7.05 -17.19
C THR A 322 -22.43 6.79 -15.77
N GLU A 323 -21.71 5.95 -15.01
CA GLU A 323 -22.01 5.69 -13.60
C GLU A 323 -21.86 6.95 -12.73
N LEU A 324 -20.82 7.76 -12.98
CA LEU A 324 -20.63 9.03 -12.28
C LEU A 324 -21.79 9.99 -12.53
N GLN A 325 -22.21 10.18 -13.78
CA GLN A 325 -23.32 11.06 -14.15
C GLN A 325 -24.66 10.57 -13.62
N ALA A 326 -24.88 9.25 -13.60
CA ALA A 326 -26.10 8.65 -13.08
C ALA A 326 -26.25 8.86 -11.56
N ARG A 327 -25.16 8.68 -10.82
CA ARG A 327 -25.16 8.72 -9.34
C ARG A 327 -24.89 10.11 -8.76
N TRP A 328 -24.24 10.99 -9.52
CA TRP A 328 -23.83 12.30 -9.04
C TRP A 328 -24.07 13.43 -10.04
N ARG A 329 -25.04 14.29 -9.73
CA ARG A 329 -25.44 15.42 -10.60
C ARG A 329 -24.81 16.76 -10.24
N LYS A 330 -24.11 16.87 -9.10
CA LYS A 330 -23.50 18.14 -8.69
C LYS A 330 -22.18 18.34 -9.40
N ARG A 331 -21.86 19.59 -9.75
CA ARG A 331 -20.54 19.95 -10.26
C ARG A 331 -19.47 19.62 -9.22
N SER A 332 -18.36 19.07 -9.70
CA SER A 332 -17.25 18.57 -8.88
C SER A 332 -15.93 18.89 -9.56
N LEU A 333 -14.87 18.98 -8.77
CA LEU A 333 -13.51 18.78 -9.22
C LEU A 333 -13.29 17.27 -9.38
N VAL A 334 -12.92 16.82 -10.56
CA VAL A 334 -12.69 15.41 -10.90
C VAL A 334 -11.21 15.25 -11.25
N ILE A 335 -10.54 14.36 -10.54
CA ILE A 335 -9.13 14.05 -10.75
C ILE A 335 -9.04 12.62 -11.26
N CYS A 336 -8.65 12.47 -12.52
CA CYS A 336 -8.51 11.18 -13.19
C CYS A 336 -7.05 10.74 -13.11
N PHE A 337 -6.77 9.72 -12.31
CA PHE A 337 -5.47 9.03 -12.28
C PHE A 337 -5.46 7.98 -13.38
N THR A 338 -4.70 8.23 -14.45
CA THR A 338 -4.66 7.40 -15.66
C THR A 338 -3.36 7.59 -16.39
N ASP A 339 -2.89 6.54 -17.05
CA ASP A 339 -1.79 6.66 -17.99
C ASP A 339 -2.31 6.63 -19.43
N LEU A 340 -1.58 7.27 -20.35
CA LEU A 340 -1.84 7.25 -21.79
C LEU A 340 -0.54 6.82 -22.48
N TRP A 341 -0.62 5.88 -23.41
CA TRP A 341 0.58 5.37 -24.09
C TRP A 341 0.80 6.05 -25.44
N ASP A 342 -0.21 6.08 -26.29
CA ASP A 342 -0.18 6.80 -27.57
C ASP A 342 -1.52 7.48 -27.89
N SER A 343 -1.49 8.42 -28.83
CA SER A 343 -2.63 9.26 -29.19
C SER A 343 -3.76 8.52 -29.91
N GLU A 344 -3.46 7.45 -30.65
CA GLU A 344 -4.43 6.70 -31.43
C GLU A 344 -5.16 5.67 -30.56
N SER A 345 -4.42 4.84 -29.81
CA SER A 345 -5.01 3.87 -28.89
C SER A 345 -5.80 4.56 -27.77
N SER A 346 -5.32 5.73 -27.32
CA SER A 346 -5.95 6.48 -26.24
C SER A 346 -7.06 7.43 -26.71
N ARG A 347 -7.34 7.52 -28.01
CA ARG A 347 -8.30 8.49 -28.58
C ARG A 347 -9.66 8.45 -27.87
N TYR A 348 -10.20 7.24 -27.67
CA TYR A 348 -11.46 7.02 -26.97
C TYR A 348 -11.40 7.49 -25.50
N THR A 349 -10.33 7.13 -24.78
CA THR A 349 -10.10 7.59 -23.40
C THR A 349 -10.04 9.11 -23.31
N ILE A 350 -9.31 9.76 -24.23
CA ILE A 350 -9.19 11.22 -24.27
C ILE A 350 -10.55 11.86 -24.52
N GLU A 351 -11.37 11.30 -25.41
CA GLU A 351 -12.74 11.77 -25.69
C GLU A 351 -13.65 11.67 -24.47
N GLU A 352 -13.66 10.52 -23.79
CA GLU A 352 -14.52 10.31 -22.62
C GLU A 352 -14.07 11.13 -21.40
N ILE A 353 -12.77 11.30 -21.17
CA ILE A 353 -12.24 12.22 -20.14
C ILE A 353 -12.63 13.66 -20.47
N SER A 354 -12.56 14.06 -21.74
CA SER A 354 -12.96 15.40 -22.17
C SER A 354 -14.46 15.63 -22.00
N ALA A 355 -15.29 14.61 -22.25
CA ALA A 355 -16.73 14.67 -22.09
C ALA A 355 -17.17 14.94 -20.62
N LEU A 356 -16.38 14.53 -19.63
CA LEU A 356 -16.62 14.87 -18.22
C LEU A 356 -16.65 16.38 -17.97
N ARG A 357 -15.94 17.18 -18.80
CA ARG A 357 -15.88 18.63 -18.67
C ARG A 357 -17.21 19.34 -18.89
N ALA A 358 -18.17 18.69 -19.54
CA ALA A 358 -19.51 19.25 -19.73
C ALA A 358 -20.17 19.60 -18.37
N GLN A 359 -19.81 18.88 -17.30
CA GLN A 359 -20.38 19.06 -15.97
C GLN A 359 -19.33 19.34 -14.89
N HIS A 360 -18.09 18.85 -15.04
CA HIS A 360 -17.07 18.87 -14.01
C HIS A 360 -15.85 19.70 -14.40
N PHE A 361 -15.08 20.15 -13.41
CA PHE A 361 -13.72 20.61 -13.66
C PHE A 361 -12.81 19.40 -13.61
N VAL A 362 -12.07 19.11 -14.70
CA VAL A 362 -11.33 17.84 -14.85
C VAL A 362 -9.83 18.10 -14.84
N ILE A 363 -9.12 17.34 -14.02
CA ILE A 363 -7.66 17.21 -14.03
C ILE A 363 -7.34 15.76 -14.40
N ALA A 364 -6.58 15.56 -15.47
CA ALA A 364 -5.95 14.28 -15.77
C ALA A 364 -4.55 14.24 -15.13
N VAL A 365 -4.24 13.11 -14.51
CA VAL A 365 -3.01 12.87 -13.78
C VAL A 365 -2.36 11.66 -14.38
N SER A 366 -1.19 11.85 -14.99
CA SER A 366 -0.39 10.78 -15.56
C SER A 366 0.98 10.75 -14.88
N LEU A 367 1.46 9.53 -14.64
CA LEU A 367 2.72 9.25 -13.97
C LEU A 367 3.83 9.06 -15.00
N LEU A 368 4.81 9.95 -14.97
CA LEU A 368 5.98 9.84 -15.83
C LEU A 368 6.91 8.74 -15.30
N ASP A 369 7.17 7.75 -16.13
CA ASP A 369 8.05 6.64 -15.81
C ASP A 369 9.52 7.10 -15.86
N THR A 370 10.19 7.07 -14.70
CA THR A 370 11.60 7.44 -14.58
C THR A 370 12.52 6.46 -15.30
N ASN A 371 12.12 5.19 -15.48
CA ASN A 371 12.90 4.23 -16.25
C ASN A 371 12.89 4.55 -17.73
N LEU A 372 11.75 4.99 -18.28
CA LEU A 372 11.68 5.49 -19.66
C LEU A 372 12.55 6.74 -19.84
N LEU A 373 12.55 7.67 -18.89
CA LEU A 373 13.43 8.85 -18.95
C LEU A 373 14.91 8.49 -18.91
N ARG A 374 15.31 7.54 -18.05
CA ARG A 374 16.70 7.06 -17.99
C ARG A 374 17.10 6.40 -19.30
N ALA A 375 16.24 5.53 -19.85
CA ALA A 375 16.48 4.86 -21.12
C ALA A 375 16.55 5.85 -22.29
N SER A 376 15.72 6.90 -22.31
CA SER A 376 15.77 7.93 -23.36
C SER A 376 17.02 8.81 -23.28
N ALA A 377 17.54 9.03 -22.06
CA ALA A 377 18.72 9.86 -21.82
C ALA A 377 20.05 9.09 -21.89
N GLN A 378 20.04 7.76 -22.00
CA GLN A 378 21.25 6.96 -21.93
C GLN A 378 22.23 7.25 -23.07
N ILE A 379 23.52 7.14 -22.77
CA ILE A 379 24.60 7.18 -23.76
C ILE A 379 24.68 5.79 -24.39
N VAL A 380 24.61 5.74 -25.72
CA VAL A 380 24.56 4.48 -26.47
C VAL A 380 25.98 4.02 -26.79
N THR A 381 26.31 2.81 -26.35
CA THR A 381 27.58 2.12 -26.64
C THR A 381 27.37 0.78 -27.35
N THR A 382 26.19 0.18 -27.22
CA THR A 382 25.82 -1.08 -27.87
C THR A 382 24.60 -0.92 -28.79
N PRO A 383 24.40 -1.80 -29.78
CA PRO A 383 23.18 -1.81 -30.60
C PRO A 383 21.91 -1.99 -29.77
N GLU A 384 21.96 -2.84 -28.73
CA GLU A 384 20.83 -3.06 -27.83
C GLU A 384 20.41 -1.77 -27.10
N GLU A 385 21.38 -1.02 -26.57
CA GLU A 385 21.13 0.30 -25.97
C GLU A 385 20.56 1.31 -26.98
N ALA A 386 20.93 1.20 -28.25
CA ALA A 386 20.38 2.03 -29.32
C ALA A 386 18.89 1.75 -29.52
N TYR A 387 18.50 0.47 -29.58
CA TYR A 387 17.11 0.05 -29.69
C TYR A 387 16.29 0.45 -28.46
N GLN A 388 16.81 0.22 -27.26
CA GLN A 388 16.13 0.61 -26.01
C GLN A 388 15.91 2.12 -25.94
N LYS A 389 16.92 2.92 -26.32
CA LYS A 389 16.82 4.38 -26.36
C LYS A 389 15.79 4.84 -27.40
N ALA A 390 15.83 4.28 -28.60
CA ALA A 390 14.90 4.65 -29.67
C ALA A 390 13.46 4.35 -29.27
N ALA A 391 13.20 3.16 -28.70
CA ALA A 391 11.90 2.78 -28.19
C ALA A 391 11.43 3.71 -27.05
N ALA A 392 12.30 4.04 -26.10
CA ALA A 392 11.96 4.94 -25.01
C ALA A 392 11.62 6.36 -25.49
N VAL A 393 12.40 6.90 -26.43
CA VAL A 393 12.12 8.22 -27.05
C VAL A 393 10.78 8.20 -27.78
N GLN A 394 10.51 7.16 -28.59
CA GLN A 394 9.25 7.04 -29.31
C GLN A 394 8.05 7.00 -28.36
N VAL A 395 8.10 6.16 -27.32
CA VAL A 395 7.01 6.05 -26.32
C VAL A 395 6.79 7.39 -25.60
N LEU A 396 7.85 8.09 -25.23
CA LEU A 396 7.74 9.40 -24.57
C LEU A 396 7.12 10.45 -25.51
N GLU A 397 7.46 10.43 -26.79
CA GLU A 397 6.91 11.35 -27.79
C GLU A 397 5.42 11.08 -28.05
N GLU A 398 5.04 9.83 -28.29
CA GLU A 398 3.65 9.41 -28.50
C GLU A 398 2.78 9.75 -27.28
N ARG A 399 3.30 9.52 -26.07
CA ARG A 399 2.65 9.90 -24.82
C ARG A 399 2.49 11.41 -24.71
N ALA A 400 3.53 12.19 -25.02
CA ALA A 400 3.47 13.64 -24.96
C ALA A 400 2.40 14.21 -25.92
N GLN A 401 2.27 13.63 -27.11
CA GLN A 401 1.20 13.98 -28.07
C GLN A 401 -0.19 13.67 -27.49
N ALA A 402 -0.39 12.50 -26.89
CA ALA A 402 -1.66 12.12 -26.27
C ALA A 402 -2.07 13.09 -25.13
N LEU A 403 -1.11 13.47 -24.28
CA LEU A 403 -1.34 14.43 -23.19
C LEU A 403 -1.62 15.84 -23.73
N GLU A 404 -0.98 16.25 -24.83
CA GLU A 404 -1.24 17.54 -25.45
C GLU A 404 -2.65 17.61 -26.05
N LEU A 405 -3.15 16.52 -26.63
CA LEU A 405 -4.54 16.44 -27.11
C LEU A 405 -5.56 16.63 -25.96
N LEU A 406 -5.30 16.11 -24.76
CA LEU A 406 -6.12 16.38 -23.57
C LEU A 406 -6.12 17.88 -23.23
N LYS A 407 -4.94 18.52 -23.24
CA LYS A 407 -4.80 19.95 -22.95
C LYS A 407 -5.51 20.83 -23.99
N LEU A 408 -5.41 20.49 -25.27
CA LEU A 408 -6.13 21.18 -26.36
C LEU A 408 -7.64 21.04 -26.22
N ARG A 409 -8.11 19.90 -25.68
CA ARG A 409 -9.50 19.68 -25.27
C ARG A 409 -9.83 20.31 -23.91
N GLY A 410 -8.94 21.14 -23.37
CA GLY A 410 -9.03 21.96 -22.16
C GLY A 410 -9.11 21.18 -20.85
N VAL A 411 -8.70 19.92 -20.84
CA VAL A 411 -8.45 19.17 -19.60
C VAL A 411 -7.13 19.66 -19.02
N PHE A 412 -7.09 19.91 -17.71
CA PHE A 412 -5.82 20.22 -17.05
C PHE A 412 -5.03 18.94 -16.87
N VAL A 413 -3.75 18.94 -17.25
CA VAL A 413 -2.89 17.76 -17.16
C VAL A 413 -1.80 18.00 -16.13
N ILE A 414 -1.63 17.07 -15.19
CA ILE A 414 -0.45 16.93 -14.35
C ILE A 414 0.33 15.73 -14.87
N ASP A 415 1.54 16.00 -15.35
CA ASP A 415 2.48 14.99 -15.82
C ASP A 415 3.79 15.16 -15.06
N THR A 416 4.05 14.29 -14.08
CA THR A 416 5.21 14.38 -13.21
C THR A 416 5.75 13.00 -12.85
N PRO A 417 7.05 12.89 -12.51
CA PRO A 417 7.59 11.69 -11.87
C PRO A 417 6.83 11.35 -10.58
N ALA A 418 6.82 10.07 -10.24
CA ALA A 418 6.09 9.51 -9.09
C ALA A 418 6.38 10.25 -7.76
N GLU A 419 7.65 10.57 -7.50
CA GLU A 419 8.10 11.25 -6.29
C GLU A 419 7.52 12.67 -6.10
N LYS A 420 7.13 13.34 -7.20
CA LYS A 420 6.64 14.73 -7.18
C LYS A 420 5.13 14.82 -7.29
N LEU A 421 4.45 13.70 -7.49
CA LEU A 421 3.04 13.67 -7.84
C LEU A 421 2.16 14.26 -6.73
N SER A 422 2.41 13.85 -5.48
CA SER A 422 1.65 14.27 -4.31
C SER A 422 1.70 15.79 -4.11
N ALA A 423 2.90 16.36 -4.04
CA ALA A 423 3.10 17.81 -3.95
C ALA A 423 2.45 18.57 -5.13
N ALA A 424 2.64 18.11 -6.37
CA ALA A 424 2.06 18.76 -7.55
C ALA A 424 0.52 18.79 -7.50
N LEU A 425 -0.11 17.70 -7.06
CA LEU A 425 -1.56 17.61 -6.90
C LEU A 425 -2.11 18.53 -5.82
N ILE A 426 -1.48 18.54 -4.65
CA ILE A 426 -1.87 19.42 -3.54
C ILE A 426 -1.74 20.88 -3.97
N GLN A 427 -0.61 21.25 -4.58
CA GLN A 427 -0.41 22.60 -5.08
C GLN A 427 -1.51 22.99 -6.06
N ARG A 428 -1.81 22.13 -7.04
CA ARG A 428 -2.82 22.42 -8.06
C ARG A 428 -4.22 22.58 -7.47
N TYR A 429 -4.57 21.72 -6.52
CA TYR A 429 -5.83 21.80 -5.79
C TYR A 429 -5.96 23.13 -5.03
N LEU A 430 -4.91 23.54 -4.29
CA LEU A 430 -4.93 24.79 -3.54
C LEU A 430 -5.04 26.02 -4.47
N GLU A 431 -4.35 26.03 -5.60
CA GLU A 431 -4.47 27.09 -6.61
C GLU A 431 -5.90 27.22 -7.17
N ILE A 432 -6.54 26.08 -7.45
CA ILE A 432 -7.94 26.06 -7.94
C ILE A 432 -8.89 26.55 -6.85
N LYS A 433 -8.67 26.12 -5.61
CA LYS A 433 -9.47 26.55 -4.47
C LYS A 433 -9.35 28.05 -4.25
N GLU A 434 -8.14 28.61 -4.30
CA GLU A 434 -7.92 30.05 -4.20
C GLU A 434 -8.62 30.83 -5.32
N ARG A 435 -8.55 30.36 -6.58
CA ARG A 435 -9.24 31.01 -7.72
C ARG A 435 -10.76 30.96 -7.64
N ILE A 436 -11.32 29.97 -6.97
CA ILE A 436 -12.78 29.86 -6.76
C ILE A 436 -13.23 30.73 -5.56
N LEU A 437 -12.30 31.04 -4.64
CA LEU A 437 -12.56 31.87 -3.46
C LEU A 437 -12.37 33.37 -3.71
N LEU A 438 -11.56 33.73 -4.72
CA LEU A 438 -11.42 35.09 -5.29
C LEU A 438 -12.57 35.37 -6.26
#